data_AF-A0A183JI40-F1
#
_entry.id   AF-A0A183JI40-F1
#
_cell.length_a   1.000
_cell.length_b   1.000
_cell.length_c   1.000
_cell.angle_alpha   90.00
_cell.angle_beta   90.00
_cell.angle_gamma   90.00
#
_symmetry.space_group_name_H-M   'P 1'
#
loop_
_entity.id
_entity.type
_entity.pdbx_description
1 polymer ?
#
loop_
_entity_poly.entity_id
_entity_poly.type
_entity_poly.pdbx_seq_one_letter_code
_entity_poly.pdbx_strand_id
1 'polypeptide(L)'
;METLDKIQERKNKKTTINNRRTQSEKFEAKPQYTEANKQVKKNIKADNQKYEEQLATTAEQAPRERNMKQIYDATKKLAGRQELVNRPAPVNPVDIEATNTDLPIALTPSTIEEIKIAIRQNKSRKAAAPENIPAEALMSDIEVTSNIIDVLFEIWEEEQVPTD
;
A
#
# COMPACT_ATOMS: atom_id res chain seq x y z
N MET A 1 -6.50 -11.34 19.81
CA MET A 1 -7.01 -12.60 19.22
C MET A 1 -8.29 -12.40 18.42
N GLU A 2 -9.21 -11.53 18.86
CA GLU A 2 -10.54 -11.38 18.25
C GLU A 2 -10.59 -11.00 16.75
N THR A 3 -9.61 -10.28 16.21
CA THR A 3 -9.60 -9.88 14.79
C THR A 3 -9.22 -11.02 13.84
N LEU A 4 -8.33 -11.93 14.25
CA LEU A 4 -7.93 -13.09 13.43
C LEU A 4 -9.10 -14.07 13.24
N ASP A 5 -9.87 -14.31 14.30
CA ASP A 5 -11.05 -15.18 14.25
C ASP A 5 -12.09 -14.65 13.25
N LYS A 6 -12.34 -13.33 13.25
CA LYS A 6 -13.24 -12.66 12.30
C LYS A 6 -12.72 -12.70 10.86
N ILE A 7 -11.41 -12.64 10.66
CA ILE A 7 -10.79 -12.81 9.33
C ILE A 7 -11.04 -14.23 8.82
N GLN A 8 -10.91 -15.23 9.69
CA GLN A 8 -11.17 -16.62 9.34
C GLN A 8 -12.64 -16.87 9.03
N GLU A 9 -13.55 -16.33 9.83
CA GLU A 9 -14.99 -16.39 9.60
C GLU A 9 -15.38 -15.78 8.24
N ARG A 10 -14.80 -14.61 7.90
CA ARG A 10 -14.99 -13.98 6.58
C ARG A 10 -14.47 -14.87 5.44
N LYS A 11 -13.32 -15.54 5.61
CA LYS A 11 -12.77 -16.48 4.62
C LYS A 11 -13.70 -17.68 4.42
N ASN A 12 -14.25 -18.24 5.50
CA ASN A 12 -15.21 -19.33 5.44
C ASN A 12 -16.46 -18.91 4.67
N LYS A 13 -17.05 -17.75 4.98
CA LYS A 13 -18.22 -17.21 4.25
C LYS A 13 -17.94 -17.00 2.75
N LYS A 14 -16.74 -16.56 2.38
CA LYS A 14 -16.33 -16.43 0.97
C LYS A 14 -16.25 -17.79 0.27
N THR A 15 -15.69 -18.79 0.95
CA THR A 15 -15.59 -20.17 0.44
C THR A 15 -16.98 -20.76 0.24
N THR A 16 -17.89 -20.55 1.20
CA THR A 16 -19.29 -20.97 1.09
C THR A 16 -19.98 -20.37 -0.12
N ILE A 17 -19.78 -19.08 -0.42
CA ILE A 17 -20.34 -18.42 -1.62
C ILE A 17 -19.76 -19.04 -2.89
N ASN A 18 -18.44 -19.24 -2.96
CA ASN A 18 -17.79 -19.76 -4.16
C ASN A 18 -18.26 -21.18 -4.51
N ASN A 19 -18.50 -22.01 -3.49
CA ASN A 19 -18.94 -23.41 -3.63
C ASN A 19 -20.43 -23.56 -3.97
N ARG A 20 -21.24 -22.49 -3.91
CA ARG A 20 -22.67 -22.58 -4.27
C ARG A 20 -22.86 -22.82 -5.76
N ARG A 21 -23.90 -23.59 -6.12
CA ARG A 21 -24.10 -24.08 -7.50
C ARG A 21 -24.88 -23.10 -8.36
N THR A 22 -25.90 -22.47 -7.81
CA THR A 22 -26.76 -21.54 -8.56
C THR A 22 -26.43 -20.08 -8.26
N GLN A 23 -26.73 -19.17 -9.19
CA GLN A 23 -26.51 -17.73 -8.95
C GLN A 23 -27.44 -17.17 -7.88
N SER A 24 -28.69 -17.64 -7.83
CA SER A 24 -29.65 -17.24 -6.78
C SER A 24 -29.08 -17.56 -5.40
N GLU A 25 -28.55 -18.77 -5.20
CA GLU A 25 -27.85 -19.13 -3.98
C GLU A 25 -26.66 -18.21 -3.67
N LYS A 26 -25.82 -17.85 -4.66
CA LYS A 26 -24.69 -16.93 -4.44
C LYS A 26 -25.15 -15.53 -4.03
N PHE A 27 -26.24 -15.05 -4.63
CA PHE A 27 -26.87 -13.77 -4.30
C PHE A 27 -27.34 -13.76 -2.85
N GLU A 28 -28.02 -14.81 -2.39
CA GLU A 28 -28.51 -14.93 -1.01
C GLU A 28 -27.40 -14.96 0.05
N ALA A 29 -26.23 -15.54 -0.24
CA ALA A 29 -25.10 -15.53 0.71
C ALA A 29 -24.22 -14.29 0.65
N LYS A 30 -24.31 -13.49 -0.41
CA LYS A 30 -23.46 -12.31 -0.59
C LYS A 30 -23.56 -11.31 0.58
N PRO A 31 -24.76 -11.00 1.14
CA PRO A 31 -24.90 -10.09 2.28
C PRO A 31 -24.10 -10.53 3.51
N GLN A 32 -24.07 -11.83 3.82
CA GLN A 32 -23.36 -12.35 4.99
C GLN A 32 -21.84 -12.14 4.89
N TYR A 33 -21.27 -12.31 3.70
CA TYR A 33 -19.86 -11.99 3.45
C TYR A 33 -19.61 -10.49 3.52
N THR A 34 -20.51 -9.67 2.97
CA THR A 34 -20.39 -8.21 3.02
C THR A 34 -20.34 -7.69 4.46
N GLU A 35 -21.23 -8.17 5.32
CA GLU A 35 -21.26 -7.78 6.74
C GLU A 35 -20.00 -8.24 7.48
N ALA A 36 -19.59 -9.50 7.29
CA ALA A 36 -18.35 -10.02 7.88
C ALA A 36 -17.12 -9.21 7.42
N ASN A 37 -17.07 -8.82 6.15
CA ASN A 37 -15.97 -8.01 5.60
C ASN A 37 -15.98 -6.58 6.16
N LYS A 38 -17.16 -5.99 6.39
CA LYS A 38 -17.30 -4.69 7.05
C LYS A 38 -16.79 -4.73 8.48
N GLN A 39 -17.15 -5.77 9.24
CA GLN A 39 -16.69 -5.94 10.62
C GLN A 39 -15.16 -6.11 10.70
N VAL A 40 -14.57 -6.92 9.83
CA VAL A 40 -13.11 -7.08 9.75
C VAL A 40 -12.42 -5.73 9.49
N LYS A 41 -12.92 -4.93 8.54
CA LYS A 41 -12.36 -3.59 8.27
C LYS A 41 -12.44 -2.66 9.48
N LYS A 42 -13.57 -2.66 10.19
CA LYS A 42 -13.75 -1.86 11.41
C LYS A 42 -12.76 -2.27 12.50
N ASN A 43 -12.56 -3.58 12.68
CA ASN A 43 -11.62 -4.13 13.65
C ASN A 43 -10.17 -3.78 13.32
N ILE A 44 -9.75 -3.94 12.07
CA ILE A 44 -8.39 -3.57 11.64
C ILE A 44 -8.13 -2.09 11.93
N LYS A 45 -9.10 -1.21 11.64
CA LYS A 45 -8.97 0.22 11.95
C LYS A 45 -8.82 0.48 13.46
N ALA A 46 -9.61 -0.20 14.28
CA ALA A 46 -9.54 -0.06 15.73
C ALA A 46 -8.23 -0.58 16.31
N ASP A 47 -7.74 -1.73 15.84
CA ASP A 47 -6.47 -2.31 16.28
C ASP A 47 -5.29 -1.40 15.90
N ASN A 48 -5.30 -0.82 14.69
CA ASN A 48 -4.28 0.16 14.28
C ASN A 48 -4.30 1.40 15.16
N GLN A 49 -5.48 1.97 15.42
CA GLN A 49 -5.60 3.13 16.30
C GLN A 49 -5.08 2.84 17.70
N LYS A 50 -5.42 1.68 18.26
CA LYS A 50 -4.93 1.25 19.57
C LYS A 50 -3.40 1.10 19.59
N TYR A 51 -2.83 0.58 18.51
CA TYR A 51 -1.37 0.46 18.37
C TYR A 51 -0.69 1.84 18.32
N GLU A 52 -1.24 2.79 17.56
CA GLU A 52 -0.75 4.18 17.51
C GLU A 52 -0.85 4.87 18.88
N GLU A 53 -1.95 4.71 19.60
CA GLU A 53 -2.12 5.24 20.95
C GLU A 53 -1.10 4.66 21.95
N GLN A 54 -0.80 3.36 21.85
CA GLN A 54 0.23 2.70 22.66
C GLN A 54 1.63 3.24 22.35
N LEU A 55 1.95 3.47 21.08
CA LEU A 55 3.21 4.09 20.66
C LEU A 55 3.31 5.52 21.20
N ALA A 56 2.26 6.32 21.07
CA ALA A 56 2.22 7.69 21.59
C ALA A 56 2.41 7.72 23.12
N THR A 57 1.73 6.84 23.85
CA THR A 57 1.88 6.71 25.31
C THR A 57 3.31 6.32 25.69
N THR A 58 3.91 5.38 24.98
CA THR A 58 5.30 4.96 25.20
C THR A 58 6.29 6.08 24.88
N ALA A 59 6.05 6.84 23.80
CA ALA A 59 6.87 7.99 23.43
C ALA A 59 6.74 9.16 24.42
N GLU A 60 5.59 9.37 25.04
CA GLU A 60 5.41 10.37 26.11
C GLU A 60 6.08 9.93 27.43
N GLN A 61 6.10 8.62 27.71
CA GLN A 61 6.77 8.06 28.88
C GLN A 61 8.30 8.06 28.75
N ALA A 62 8.86 7.89 27.55
CA ALA A 62 10.31 7.80 27.33
C ALA A 62 11.14 9.04 27.79
N PRO A 63 10.69 10.30 27.61
CA PRO A 63 11.33 11.48 28.19
C PRO A 63 11.17 11.57 29.72
N ARG A 64 10.04 11.11 30.25
CA ARG A 64 9.79 11.12 31.71
C ARG A 64 10.71 10.13 32.43
N GLU A 65 11.13 9.06 31.76
CA GLU A 65 11.99 8.00 32.31
C GLU A 65 13.50 8.32 32.20
N ARG A 66 13.90 9.25 31.32
CA ARG A 66 15.26 9.84 31.34
C ARG A 66 15.34 10.98 32.35
N ASN A 67 15.33 10.58 33.62
CA ASN A 67 15.91 11.23 34.79
C ASN A 67 16.30 12.70 34.55
N MET A 68 15.37 13.62 34.79
CA MET A 68 15.49 15.05 34.46
C MET A 68 16.81 15.68 34.96
N LYS A 69 17.35 15.13 36.05
CA LYS A 69 18.66 15.47 36.60
C LYS A 69 19.82 15.21 35.63
N GLN A 70 19.80 14.11 34.87
CA GLN A 70 20.81 13.82 33.85
C GLN A 70 20.77 14.83 32.70
N ILE A 71 19.58 15.26 32.27
CA ILE A 71 19.45 16.30 31.23
C ILE A 71 19.95 17.65 31.77
N TYR A 72 19.69 17.98 33.03
CA TYR A 72 20.24 19.19 33.65
C TYR A 72 21.76 19.14 33.77
N ASP A 73 22.32 18.02 34.25
CA ASP A 73 23.77 17.82 34.39
C ASP A 73 24.46 17.79 33.02
N ALA A 74 23.82 17.21 32.00
CA ALA A 74 24.32 17.20 30.63
C ALA A 74 24.27 18.60 29.99
N THR A 75 23.18 19.36 30.19
CA THR A 75 23.07 20.75 29.72
C THR A 75 24.14 21.64 30.36
N LYS A 76 24.39 21.47 31.67
CA LYS A 76 25.47 22.16 32.39
C LYS A 76 26.86 21.80 31.84
N LYS A 77 27.08 20.53 31.49
CA LYS A 77 28.35 20.04 30.91
C LYS A 77 28.54 20.48 29.44
N LEU A 78 27.46 20.63 28.68
CA LEU A 78 27.48 21.11 27.30
C LEU A 78 27.75 22.61 27.21
N ALA A 79 27.17 23.42 28.09
CA ALA A 79 27.48 24.86 28.17
C ALA A 79 28.99 25.11 28.41
N GLY A 80 29.64 24.29 29.25
CA GLY A 80 31.10 24.34 29.44
C GLY A 80 31.94 23.78 28.28
N ARG A 81 31.34 23.02 27.34
CA ARG A 81 32.03 22.46 26.16
C ARG A 81 31.91 23.33 24.92
N GLN A 82 30.85 24.13 24.80
CA GLN A 82 30.62 25.03 23.67
C GLN A 82 31.68 26.15 23.61
N GLU A 83 32.24 26.53 24.76
CA GLU A 83 33.41 27.41 24.88
C GLU A 83 34.67 26.82 24.22
N LEU A 84 34.75 25.50 24.04
CA LEU A 84 35.90 24.79 23.45
C LEU A 84 35.72 24.41 21.96
N VAL A 85 34.51 24.50 21.38
CA VAL A 85 34.19 24.02 20.01
C VAL A 85 34.23 25.14 18.95
N ASN A 86 34.60 26.38 19.31
CA ASN A 86 34.84 27.48 18.36
C ASN A 86 36.10 27.31 17.48
N ARG A 87 36.55 26.08 17.22
CA ARG A 87 37.65 25.76 16.30
C ARG A 87 37.10 25.06 15.05
N PRO A 88 37.28 25.61 13.83
CA PRO A 88 36.65 25.06 12.63
C PRO A 88 37.27 23.74 12.16
N ALA A 89 36.46 22.89 11.52
CA ALA A 89 36.80 21.54 11.05
C ALA A 89 36.79 21.43 9.52
N PRO A 90 37.52 20.44 8.94
CA PRO A 90 37.93 20.42 7.55
C PRO A 90 36.90 19.82 6.59
N VAL A 91 37.00 20.28 5.34
CA VAL A 91 36.14 20.08 4.18
C VAL A 91 36.48 18.74 3.50
N ASN A 92 35.50 17.83 3.36
CA ASN A 92 35.25 16.98 2.17
C ASN A 92 34.25 15.82 2.48
N PRO A 93 33.25 15.53 1.61
CA PRO A 93 32.30 14.41 1.77
C PRO A 93 32.71 13.13 0.99
N VAL A 94 32.29 11.95 1.49
CA VAL A 94 32.48 10.63 0.86
C VAL A 94 31.12 10.03 0.48
N ASP A 95 31.07 9.47 -0.73
CA ASP A 95 29.90 9.00 -1.47
C ASP A 95 29.92 7.47 -1.64
N ILE A 96 28.78 6.77 -1.53
CA ILE A 96 28.69 5.32 -1.83
C ILE A 96 27.30 4.96 -2.39
N GLU A 97 27.35 4.29 -3.55
CA GLU A 97 26.30 3.90 -4.49
C GLU A 97 25.42 2.71 -4.06
N ALA A 98 24.21 2.65 -4.64
CA ALA A 98 23.20 1.61 -4.46
C ALA A 98 23.28 0.52 -5.54
N THR A 99 22.92 -0.72 -5.21
CA THR A 99 22.66 -1.79 -6.21
C THR A 99 21.33 -2.47 -5.93
N ASN A 100 20.45 -2.51 -6.94
CA ASN A 100 19.19 -3.25 -6.96
C ASN A 100 19.43 -4.61 -7.65
N THR A 101 18.67 -5.64 -7.27
CA THR A 101 18.74 -6.96 -7.92
C THR A 101 17.33 -7.46 -8.18
N ASP A 102 16.97 -7.50 -9.47
CA ASP A 102 15.75 -8.11 -10.01
C ASP A 102 15.95 -9.62 -10.22
N LEU A 103 14.90 -10.41 -9.99
CA LEU A 103 14.80 -11.79 -10.49
C LEU A 103 13.35 -12.09 -10.92
N PRO A 104 13.14 -12.82 -12.05
CA PRO A 104 11.85 -12.92 -12.74
C PRO A 104 11.07 -14.19 -12.37
N ILE A 105 9.73 -14.12 -12.40
CA ILE A 105 8.83 -15.27 -12.24
C ILE A 105 8.02 -15.48 -13.53
N ALA A 106 8.21 -16.63 -14.17
CA ALA A 106 7.66 -16.98 -15.49
C ALA A 106 6.13 -17.06 -15.54
N LEU A 107 5.53 -16.33 -16.49
CA LEU A 107 4.09 -16.30 -16.82
C LEU A 107 3.80 -17.26 -17.99
N THR A 108 2.96 -18.28 -17.77
CA THR A 108 2.62 -19.25 -18.82
C THR A 108 1.49 -18.76 -19.74
N PRO A 109 1.50 -19.10 -21.05
CA PRO A 109 0.53 -18.60 -22.05
C PRO A 109 -0.95 -18.84 -21.72
N SER A 110 -1.24 -19.88 -20.95
CA SER A 110 -2.60 -20.21 -20.50
C SER A 110 -3.21 -19.13 -19.61
N THR A 111 -2.39 -18.41 -18.84
CA THR A 111 -2.84 -17.37 -17.90
C THR A 111 -3.15 -16.06 -18.64
N ILE A 112 -2.42 -15.78 -19.73
CA ILE A 112 -2.59 -14.57 -20.54
C ILE A 112 -3.92 -14.62 -21.31
N GLU A 113 -4.31 -15.77 -21.84
CA GLU A 113 -5.57 -15.92 -22.58
C GLU A 113 -6.82 -15.78 -21.69
N GLU A 114 -6.78 -16.25 -20.45
CA GLU A 114 -7.85 -16.03 -19.47
C GLU A 114 -8.04 -14.55 -19.13
N ILE A 115 -6.93 -13.80 -19.02
CA ILE A 115 -6.93 -12.35 -18.77
C ILE A 115 -7.55 -11.59 -19.96
N LYS A 116 -7.20 -11.96 -21.20
CA LYS A 116 -7.76 -11.34 -22.42
C LYS A 116 -9.28 -11.54 -22.52
N ILE A 117 -9.77 -12.73 -22.15
CA ILE A 117 -11.21 -13.03 -22.16
C ILE A 117 -11.94 -12.17 -21.11
N ALA A 118 -11.38 -12.01 -19.91
CA ALA A 118 -11.96 -11.20 -18.85
C ALA A 118 -12.05 -9.70 -19.21
N ILE A 119 -11.03 -9.16 -19.90
CA ILE A 119 -11.01 -7.76 -20.37
C ILE A 119 -12.10 -7.51 -21.42
N ARG A 120 -12.27 -8.45 -22.37
CA ARG A 120 -13.35 -8.36 -23.38
C ARG A 120 -14.74 -8.30 -22.74
N GLN A 121 -14.97 -9.07 -21.68
CA GLN A 121 -16.27 -9.07 -20.97
C GLN A 121 -16.55 -7.76 -20.23
N ASN A 122 -15.52 -7.06 -19.75
CA ASN A 122 -15.66 -5.77 -19.07
C ASN A 122 -16.04 -4.65 -20.05
N LYS A 123 -15.45 -4.66 -21.26
CA LYS A 123 -15.74 -3.68 -22.33
C LYS A 123 -17.19 -3.74 -22.86
N SER A 124 -17.84 -4.90 -22.79
CA SER A 124 -19.24 -5.06 -23.21
C SER A 124 -20.27 -4.61 -22.17
N ARG A 125 -19.87 -4.29 -20.93
CA ARG A 125 -20.79 -3.80 -19.87
C ARG A 125 -20.87 -2.27 -19.88
N LYS A 126 -21.43 -1.74 -20.97
CA LYS A 126 -21.64 -0.31 -21.26
C LYS A 126 -22.69 0.30 -20.31
N ALA A 127 -22.27 1.19 -19.41
CA ALA A 127 -23.17 2.06 -18.65
C ALA A 127 -23.60 3.25 -19.52
N ALA A 128 -24.89 3.59 -19.48
CA ALA A 128 -25.44 4.79 -20.10
C ALA A 128 -24.91 6.04 -19.38
N ALA A 129 -24.34 6.96 -20.16
CA ALA A 129 -23.79 8.26 -19.75
C ALA A 129 -24.91 9.26 -19.32
N PRO A 130 -24.60 10.36 -18.60
CA PRO A 130 -23.98 11.58 -19.16
C PRO A 130 -22.89 12.18 -18.21
N GLU A 131 -21.94 13.07 -18.56
CA GLU A 131 -22.03 14.38 -19.20
C GLU A 131 -20.67 14.82 -19.85
N ASN A 132 -20.75 15.39 -21.06
CA ASN A 132 -19.98 16.47 -21.68
C ASN A 132 -18.48 16.74 -21.33
N ILE A 133 -17.58 15.79 -21.58
CA ILE A 133 -16.12 16.07 -21.65
C ILE A 133 -15.74 16.28 -23.13
N PRO A 134 -15.01 17.36 -23.51
CA PRO A 134 -14.62 17.60 -24.89
C PRO A 134 -13.77 16.42 -25.39
N ALA A 135 -14.11 15.93 -26.59
CA ALA A 135 -13.51 14.71 -27.16
C ALA A 135 -11.98 14.79 -27.29
N GLU A 136 -11.40 15.98 -27.42
CA GLU A 136 -9.94 16.19 -27.44
C GLU A 136 -9.26 15.87 -26.12
N ALA A 137 -9.90 16.14 -24.97
CA ALA A 137 -9.38 15.76 -23.66
C ALA A 137 -9.45 14.24 -23.44
N LEU A 138 -10.50 13.59 -23.97
CA LEU A 138 -10.58 12.13 -23.98
C LEU A 138 -9.56 11.51 -24.94
N MET A 139 -9.23 12.16 -26.06
CA MET A 139 -8.24 11.64 -27.00
C MET A 139 -6.82 11.75 -26.45
N SER A 140 -6.46 12.87 -25.81
CA SER A 140 -5.18 12.97 -25.10
C SER A 140 -5.10 11.98 -23.95
N ASP A 141 -6.17 11.82 -23.16
CA ASP A 141 -6.18 10.83 -22.07
C ASP A 141 -6.12 9.40 -22.61
N ILE A 142 -6.76 9.08 -23.74
CA ILE A 142 -6.70 7.75 -24.37
C ILE A 142 -5.32 7.47 -24.96
N GLU A 143 -4.70 8.45 -25.62
CA GLU A 143 -3.37 8.32 -26.22
C GLU A 143 -2.28 8.25 -25.15
N VAL A 144 -2.37 9.09 -24.11
CA VAL A 144 -1.50 9.02 -22.92
C VAL A 144 -1.71 7.70 -22.18
N THR A 145 -2.96 7.23 -22.04
CA THR A 145 -3.23 5.92 -21.41
C THR A 145 -2.73 4.77 -22.28
N SER A 146 -2.80 4.86 -23.61
CA SER A 146 -2.24 3.86 -24.52
C SER A 146 -0.73 3.81 -24.41
N ASN A 147 -0.06 4.97 -24.45
CA ASN A 147 1.39 5.05 -24.30
C ASN A 147 1.86 4.57 -22.92
N ILE A 148 1.11 4.87 -21.85
CA ILE A 148 1.39 4.33 -20.50
C ILE A 148 1.20 2.82 -20.47
N ILE A 149 0.16 2.28 -21.11
CA ILE A 149 -0.07 0.83 -21.17
C ILE A 149 1.03 0.14 -21.98
N ASP A 150 1.47 0.73 -23.09
CA ASP A 150 2.52 0.18 -23.93
C ASP A 150 3.88 0.22 -23.20
N VAL A 151 4.20 1.34 -22.52
CA VAL A 151 5.38 1.45 -21.63
C VAL A 151 5.31 0.46 -20.47
N LEU A 152 4.15 0.28 -19.85
CA LEU A 152 3.97 -0.70 -18.78
C LEU A 152 4.06 -2.14 -19.30
N PHE A 153 3.68 -2.40 -20.54
CA PHE A 153 3.80 -3.69 -21.20
C PHE A 153 5.27 -3.99 -21.53
N GLU A 154 6.02 -2.99 -21.99
CA GLU A 154 7.46 -3.07 -22.25
C GLU A 154 8.25 -3.28 -20.94
N ILE A 155 7.92 -2.55 -19.87
CA ILE A 155 8.47 -2.75 -18.51
C ILE A 155 8.13 -4.15 -17.97
N TRP A 156 6.94 -4.67 -18.28
CA TRP A 156 6.48 -5.98 -17.80
C TRP A 156 7.17 -7.15 -18.53
N GLU A 157 7.53 -6.98 -19.81
CA GLU A 157 8.24 -8.00 -20.58
C GLU A 157 9.77 -7.93 -20.39
N GLU A 158 10.36 -6.74 -20.22
CA GLU A 158 11.83 -6.57 -20.10
C GLU A 158 12.34 -6.41 -18.66
N GLU A 159 11.44 -6.23 -17.67
CA GLU A 159 11.73 -6.06 -16.24
C GLU A 159 12.75 -4.93 -15.93
N GLN A 160 12.87 -3.92 -16.80
CA GLN A 160 13.67 -2.71 -16.57
C GLN A 160 12.91 -1.43 -16.96
N VAL A 161 13.21 -0.31 -16.29
CA VAL A 161 12.58 1.00 -16.57
C VAL A 161 13.26 1.64 -17.79
N PRO A 162 12.51 2.14 -18.79
CA PRO A 162 13.10 2.84 -19.92
C PRO A 162 13.85 4.06 -19.41
N THR A 163 15.12 4.19 -19.80
CA THR A 163 15.87 5.43 -19.52
C THR A 163 15.62 6.36 -20.70
N ASP A 164 14.99 7.51 -20.39
CA ASP A 164 14.55 8.65 -21.24
C ASP A 164 14.81 8.58 -22.77
#